data_AF-A0A7L4PGN0-F1
#
_entry.id   AF-A0A7L4PGN0-F1
#
_cell.length_a   1.000
_cell.length_b   1.000
_cell.length_c   1.000
_cell.angle_alpha   90.00
_cell.angle_beta   90.00
_cell.angle_gamma   90.00
#
_symmetry.space_group_name_H-M   'P 1'
#
loop_
_entity.id
_entity.type
_entity.pdbx_description
1 polymer ?
#
loop_
_entity_poly.entity_id
_entity_poly.type
_entity_poly.pdbx_seq_one_letter_code
_entity_poly.pdbx_strand_id
1 'polypeptide(L)'
;TFGEEIHEGQIVFHAASASEPPGKRISEIKTVAIHLTFHDRNDINILSEEGTSALRKHKVIRMANEALDQGGLLTQEDLAVLLCTSRRTIRRDIKELKQQGIEVPTRGTLQDIGPGVSHKTKIVKMWLEGYEYTDIERKTGHSGVSVQRYLSGFSTVVRFCSRGYSLQEIRELTDMSDRLVQEYLDLYETFKDRPESQIRFQQILSESTPSKKSQLSWNKRPGVMNS
;
A
#
# COMPACT_ATOMS: atom_id res chain seq x y z
N THR A 1 16.81 -20.74 -0.23
CA THR A 1 15.78 -20.26 0.73
C THR A 1 16.03 -18.78 0.92
N PHE A 2 15.50 -18.01 -0.01
CA PHE A 2 15.76 -16.57 -0.13
C PHE A 2 14.87 -15.87 0.89
N GLY A 3 15.43 -15.51 2.05
CA GLY A 3 14.86 -14.45 2.85
C GLY A 3 14.92 -13.20 1.99
N GLU A 4 13.75 -12.71 1.56
CA GLU A 4 13.61 -11.43 0.88
C GLU A 4 14.41 -10.38 1.68
N GLU A 5 15.30 -9.66 1.00
CA GLU A 5 16.17 -8.68 1.64
C GLU A 5 15.32 -7.64 2.36
N ILE A 6 15.22 -7.75 3.68
CA ILE A 6 14.55 -6.76 4.53
C ILE A 6 15.29 -5.45 4.32
N HIS A 7 14.61 -4.46 3.74
CA HIS A 7 15.18 -3.13 3.57
C HIS A 7 15.42 -2.47 4.95
N GLU A 8 16.43 -1.61 5.04
CA GLU A 8 16.76 -0.91 6.29
C GLU A 8 15.52 -0.25 6.91
N GLY A 9 15.23 -0.58 8.18
CA GLY A 9 14.06 -0.07 8.89
C GLY A 9 12.78 -0.91 8.75
N GLN A 10 12.80 -2.04 8.03
CA GLN A 10 11.68 -2.99 8.00
C GLN A 10 11.81 -4.11 9.04
N ILE A 11 10.67 -4.67 9.45
CA ILE A 11 10.58 -5.82 10.36
C ILE A 11 9.60 -6.87 9.80
N VAL A 12 9.80 -8.13 10.16
CA VAL A 12 8.81 -9.19 9.95
C VAL A 12 7.92 -9.28 11.18
N PHE A 13 6.61 -9.27 10.98
CA PHE A 13 5.61 -9.44 12.03
C PHE A 13 4.60 -10.51 11.63
N HIS A 14 4.11 -11.31 12.58
CA HIS A 14 3.07 -12.29 12.32
C HIS A 14 1.71 -11.71 12.71
N ALA A 15 0.94 -11.26 11.72
CA ALA A 15 -0.40 -10.71 11.92
C ALA A 15 -1.47 -11.77 11.69
N ALA A 16 -2.67 -11.57 12.25
CA ALA A 16 -3.80 -12.45 11.97
C ALA A 16 -4.19 -12.38 10.48
N SER A 17 -4.48 -13.51 9.84
CA SER A 17 -4.93 -13.51 8.46
C SER A 17 -6.25 -12.74 8.30
N ALA A 18 -6.35 -11.92 7.26
CA ALA A 18 -7.58 -11.22 6.90
C ALA A 18 -8.75 -12.16 6.54
N SER A 19 -8.44 -13.42 6.20
CA SER A 19 -9.43 -14.45 5.85
C SER A 19 -10.01 -15.20 7.06
N GLU A 20 -9.48 -14.98 8.27
CA GLU A 20 -9.91 -15.70 9.46
C GLU A 20 -11.19 -15.10 10.09
N PRO A 21 -12.24 -15.91 10.32
CA PRO A 21 -13.46 -15.44 10.94
C PRO A 21 -13.26 -15.08 12.43
N PRO A 22 -14.13 -14.23 13.00
CA PRO A 22 -14.09 -13.89 14.42
C PRO A 22 -14.44 -15.10 15.31
N GLY A 23 -14.01 -15.06 16.57
CA GLY A 23 -14.48 -16.00 17.61
C GLY A 23 -13.59 -17.22 17.87
N LYS A 24 -12.51 -17.42 17.11
CA LYS A 24 -11.52 -18.47 17.43
C LYS A 24 -10.61 -18.07 18.59
N ARG A 25 -10.14 -19.07 19.33
CA ARG A 25 -9.12 -18.88 20.37
C ARG A 25 -7.84 -18.34 19.73
N ILE A 26 -7.10 -17.48 20.44
CA ILE A 26 -5.85 -16.86 19.95
C ILE A 26 -4.86 -17.92 19.44
N SER A 27 -4.80 -19.09 20.08
CA SER A 27 -3.96 -20.22 19.69
C SER A 27 -4.32 -20.88 18.36
N GLU A 28 -5.50 -20.62 17.80
CA GLU A 28 -6.03 -21.26 16.59
C GLU A 28 -6.15 -20.29 15.41
N ILE A 29 -5.72 -19.03 15.60
CA ILE A 29 -5.79 -18.00 14.57
C ILE A 29 -4.63 -18.21 13.60
N LYS A 30 -4.95 -18.43 12.31
CA LYS A 30 -3.91 -18.44 11.28
C LYS A 30 -3.25 -17.07 11.21
N THR A 31 -1.94 -17.07 11.25
CA THR A 31 -1.12 -15.87 11.07
C THR A 31 -0.45 -15.88 9.72
N VAL A 32 -0.18 -14.68 9.20
CA VAL A 32 0.58 -14.45 7.97
C VAL A 32 1.80 -13.62 8.36
N ALA A 33 2.98 -14.02 7.88
CA ALA A 33 4.18 -13.21 8.01
C ALA A 33 4.07 -12.00 7.07
N ILE A 34 4.17 -10.80 7.63
CA ILE A 34 4.08 -9.54 6.91
C ILE A 34 5.32 -8.69 7.18
N HIS A 35 5.74 -7.93 6.17
CA HIS A 35 6.81 -6.97 6.28
C HIS A 35 6.23 -5.59 6.62
N LEU A 36 6.67 -5.01 7.74
CA LEU A 36 6.24 -3.69 8.20
C LEU A 36 7.39 -2.71 8.16
N THR A 37 7.16 -1.50 7.65
CA THR A 37 8.13 -0.42 7.66
C THR A 37 8.12 0.27 9.01
N PHE A 38 8.98 -0.22 9.89
CA PHE A 38 9.14 0.31 11.24
C PHE A 38 9.76 1.70 11.23
N HIS A 39 10.79 1.93 10.41
CA HIS A 39 11.45 3.23 10.22
C HIS A 39 11.49 3.60 8.74
N ASP A 40 10.99 4.79 8.43
CA ASP A 40 11.09 5.40 7.10
C ASP A 40 11.99 6.64 7.17
N ARG A 41 12.72 6.93 6.09
CA ARG A 41 13.65 8.07 6.04
C ARG A 41 12.96 9.42 6.28
N ASN A 42 11.67 9.54 5.95
CA ASN A 42 10.90 10.76 6.16
C ASN A 42 10.35 10.90 7.60
N ASP A 43 10.46 9.85 8.42
CA ASP A 43 9.94 9.86 9.80
C ASP A 43 10.61 10.95 10.65
N ILE A 44 11.87 11.29 10.38
CA ILE A 44 12.60 12.35 11.09
C ILE A 44 12.04 13.74 10.82
N ASN A 45 11.58 13.99 9.59
CA ASN A 45 11.00 15.28 9.20
C ASN A 45 9.65 15.45 9.89
N ILE A 46 8.80 14.42 9.85
CA ILE A 46 7.50 14.41 10.56
C ILE A 46 7.71 14.61 12.06
N LEU A 47 8.71 13.94 12.65
CA LEU A 47 9.03 14.11 14.06
C LEU A 47 9.45 15.54 14.39
N SER A 48 10.28 16.15 13.55
CA SER A 48 10.81 17.50 13.74
C SER A 48 9.73 18.58 13.58
N GLU A 49 8.85 18.43 12.59
CA GLU A 49 7.87 19.44 12.21
C GLU A 49 6.55 19.31 12.98
N GLU A 50 6.10 18.08 13.23
CA GLU A 50 4.75 17.79 13.76
C GLU A 50 4.77 17.03 15.10
N GLY A 51 5.93 16.55 15.52
CA GLY A 51 6.14 15.91 16.82
C GLY A 51 5.75 14.43 16.89
N THR A 52 5.95 13.85 18.07
CA THR A 52 5.83 12.39 18.31
C THR A 52 4.43 11.84 18.08
N SER A 53 3.39 12.65 18.31
CA SER A 53 2.01 12.22 18.10
C SER A 53 1.68 12.06 16.62
N ALA A 54 2.13 13.01 15.79
CA ALA A 54 1.96 12.96 14.35
C ALA A 54 2.74 11.79 13.75
N LEU A 55 4.02 11.62 14.13
CA LEU A 55 4.82 10.48 13.70
C LEU A 55 4.13 9.14 14.05
N ARG A 56 3.60 9.01 15.26
CA ARG A 56 2.91 7.77 15.68
C ARG A 56 1.67 7.49 14.81
N LYS A 57 0.85 8.50 14.53
CA LYS A 57 -0.30 8.37 13.62
C LYS A 57 0.14 7.94 12.22
N HIS A 58 1.19 8.56 11.69
CA HIS A 58 1.76 8.21 10.39
C HIS A 58 2.21 6.74 10.34
N LYS A 59 2.90 6.27 11.39
CA LYS A 59 3.28 4.86 11.53
C LYS A 59 2.07 3.92 11.65
N VAL A 60 1.02 4.32 12.40
CA VAL A 60 -0.22 3.53 12.52
C VAL A 60 -0.87 3.31 11.15
N ILE A 61 -1.02 4.37 10.35
CA ILE A 61 -1.61 4.28 9.01
C ILE A 61 -0.75 3.38 8.13
N ARG A 62 0.56 3.64 8.08
CA ARG A 62 1.52 2.87 7.27
C ARG A 62 1.46 1.38 7.58
N MET A 63 1.65 1.00 8.85
CA MET A 63 1.71 -0.41 9.25
C MET A 63 0.37 -1.13 9.05
N ALA A 64 -0.76 -0.47 9.34
CA ALA A 64 -2.08 -1.08 9.15
C ALA A 64 -2.33 -1.38 7.65
N ASN A 65 -1.96 -0.45 6.78
CA ASN A 65 -2.10 -0.63 5.33
C ASN A 65 -1.14 -1.68 4.77
N GLU A 66 0.13 -1.68 5.21
CA GLU A 66 1.10 -2.71 4.82
C GLU A 66 0.65 -4.11 5.25
N ALA A 67 0.07 -4.24 6.45
CA ALA A 67 -0.51 -5.49 6.90
C ALA A 67 -1.65 -5.96 6.00
N LEU A 68 -2.63 -5.07 5.76
CA LEU A 68 -3.78 -5.37 4.91
C LEU A 68 -3.35 -5.80 3.50
N ASP A 69 -2.39 -5.09 2.93
CA ASP A 69 -1.82 -5.35 1.60
C ASP A 69 -1.22 -6.74 1.45
N GLN A 70 -0.71 -7.30 2.55
CA GLN A 70 -0.10 -8.63 2.61
C GLN A 70 -1.07 -9.69 3.17
N GLY A 71 -2.36 -9.38 3.25
CA GLY A 71 -3.39 -10.30 3.73
C GLY A 71 -3.38 -10.53 5.24
N GLY A 72 -2.71 -9.67 6.00
CA GLY A 72 -2.71 -9.63 7.46
C GLY A 72 -3.57 -8.49 8.02
N LEU A 73 -3.98 -8.58 9.27
CA LEU A 73 -4.67 -7.51 10.00
C LEU A 73 -4.04 -7.32 11.36
N LEU A 74 -3.56 -6.11 11.62
CA LEU A 74 -3.08 -5.72 12.94
C LEU A 74 -4.25 -5.40 13.87
N THR A 75 -4.14 -5.81 15.13
CA THR A 75 -5.00 -5.35 16.22
C THR A 75 -4.50 -4.01 16.78
N GLN A 76 -5.32 -3.35 17.59
CA GLN A 76 -4.89 -2.12 18.27
C GLN A 76 -3.83 -2.43 19.34
N GLU A 77 -3.86 -3.64 19.89
CA GLU A 77 -2.85 -4.19 20.80
C GLU A 77 -1.52 -4.40 20.09
N ASP A 78 -1.51 -4.97 18.88
CA ASP A 78 -0.29 -5.15 18.09
C ASP A 78 0.38 -3.80 17.80
N LEU A 79 -0.41 -2.82 17.35
CA LEU A 79 0.08 -1.45 17.11
C LEU A 79 0.62 -0.78 18.39
N ALA A 80 0.01 -1.07 19.54
CA ALA A 80 0.47 -0.52 20.82
C ALA A 80 1.84 -1.09 21.21
N VAL A 81 2.04 -2.41 21.04
CA VAL A 81 3.32 -3.08 21.28
C VAL A 81 4.38 -2.59 20.29
N LEU A 82 4.07 -2.59 18.99
CA LEU A 82 4.97 -2.15 17.93
C LEU A 82 5.45 -0.71 18.18
N LEU A 83 4.55 0.21 18.54
CA LEU A 83 4.86 1.62 18.69
C LEU A 83 5.20 2.03 20.13
N CYS A 84 5.48 1.07 21.00
CA CYS A 84 5.84 1.28 22.41
C CYS A 84 4.90 2.27 23.13
N THR A 85 3.59 2.09 22.94
CA THR A 85 2.55 2.97 23.50
C THR A 85 1.41 2.18 24.13
N SER A 86 0.39 2.86 24.63
CA SER A 86 -0.80 2.21 25.17
C SER A 86 -1.86 1.98 24.09
N ARG A 87 -2.64 0.89 24.23
CA ARG A 87 -3.85 0.67 23.41
C ARG A 87 -4.81 1.88 23.47
N ARG A 88 -4.92 2.55 24.62
CA ARG A 88 -5.73 3.76 24.78
C ARG A 88 -5.27 4.88 23.86
N THR A 89 -3.95 5.05 23.71
CA THR A 89 -3.33 6.01 22.79
C THR A 89 -3.65 5.65 21.35
N ILE A 90 -3.44 4.40 20.94
CA ILE A 90 -3.75 3.93 19.58
C ILE A 90 -5.22 4.15 19.25
N ARG A 91 -6.13 3.79 20.17
CA ARG A 91 -7.58 4.00 19.97
C ARG A 91 -7.94 5.48 19.80
N ARG A 92 -7.30 6.37 20.56
CA ARG A 92 -7.48 7.82 20.41
C ARG A 92 -6.97 8.29 19.05
N ASP A 93 -5.78 7.87 18.67
CA ASP A 93 -5.15 8.25 17.40
C ASP A 93 -6.01 7.79 16.21
N ILE A 94 -6.49 6.54 16.20
CA ILE A 94 -7.40 6.03 15.17
C ILE A 94 -8.72 6.83 15.13
N LYS A 95 -9.26 7.22 16.29
CA LYS A 95 -10.47 8.05 16.33
C LYS A 95 -10.23 9.42 15.71
N GLU A 96 -9.11 10.07 16.02
CA GLU A 96 -8.73 11.37 15.45
C GLU A 96 -8.51 11.26 13.93
N LEU A 97 -7.83 10.20 13.46
CA LEU A 97 -7.66 9.93 12.04
C LEU A 97 -8.99 9.73 11.31
N LYS A 98 -9.92 8.97 11.92
CA LYS A 98 -11.27 8.80 11.37
C LYS A 98 -12.04 10.11 11.26
N GLN A 99 -11.90 11.01 12.25
CA GLN A 99 -12.48 12.36 12.20
C GLN A 99 -11.89 13.23 11.07
N GLN A 100 -10.65 12.95 10.68
CA GLN A 100 -9.98 13.57 9.53
C GLN A 100 -10.32 12.88 8.18
N GLY A 101 -11.18 11.86 8.19
CA GLY A 101 -11.54 11.09 6.99
C GLY A 101 -10.52 10.03 6.57
N ILE A 102 -9.54 9.74 7.43
CA ILE A 102 -8.52 8.70 7.23
C ILE A 102 -8.98 7.43 7.95
N GLU A 103 -9.20 6.36 7.17
CA GLU A 103 -9.54 5.06 7.70
C GLU A 103 -8.27 4.24 7.96
N VAL A 104 -8.23 3.56 9.11
CA VAL A 104 -7.12 2.68 9.49
C VAL A 104 -7.63 1.24 9.50
N PRO A 105 -7.18 0.37 8.58
CA PRO A 105 -7.66 -1.00 8.50
C PRO A 105 -7.04 -1.85 9.61
N THR A 106 -7.69 -1.86 10.77
CA THR A 106 -7.35 -2.79 11.85
C THR A 106 -8.32 -3.96 11.87
N ARG A 107 -7.92 -5.07 12.50
CA ARG A 107 -8.78 -6.26 12.64
C ARG A 107 -10.15 -5.96 13.26
N GLY A 108 -10.20 -5.02 14.22
CA GLY A 108 -11.45 -4.61 14.86
C GLY A 108 -12.33 -3.69 14.00
N THR A 109 -11.78 -3.08 12.95
CA THR A 109 -12.50 -2.14 12.07
C THR A 109 -12.95 -2.81 10.78
N LEU A 110 -12.24 -3.84 10.31
CA LEU A 110 -12.60 -4.56 9.08
C LEU A 110 -13.94 -5.33 9.18
N GLN A 111 -14.49 -5.52 10.39
CA GLN A 111 -15.82 -6.11 10.58
C GLN A 111 -16.95 -5.22 10.00
N ASP A 112 -16.72 -3.92 9.83
CA ASP A 112 -17.69 -2.96 9.26
C ASP A 112 -17.35 -2.54 7.81
N ILE A 113 -16.18 -2.94 7.30
CA ILE A 113 -15.70 -2.57 5.96
C ILE A 113 -15.87 -3.82 5.11
N GLY A 114 -16.97 -3.87 4.34
CA GLY A 114 -17.29 -4.98 3.44
C GLY A 114 -16.13 -5.36 2.50
N PRO A 115 -16.22 -6.51 1.82
CA PRO A 115 -15.09 -7.13 1.14
C PRO A 115 -14.45 -6.17 0.12
N GLY A 116 -13.29 -5.63 0.49
CA GLY A 116 -12.22 -5.25 -0.41
C GLY A 116 -12.44 -4.03 -1.30
N VAL A 117 -13.11 -2.95 -0.87
CA VAL A 117 -13.05 -1.68 -1.62
C VAL A 117 -11.75 -0.92 -1.27
N SER A 118 -10.66 -1.57 -1.65
CA SER A 118 -9.38 -1.07 -2.15
C SER A 118 -8.97 0.35 -1.77
N HIS A 119 -8.28 0.44 -0.63
CA HIS A 119 -7.49 1.62 -0.25
C HIS A 119 -6.49 2.05 -1.35
N LYS A 120 -6.07 1.09 -2.19
CA LYS A 120 -5.24 1.29 -3.40
C LYS A 120 -6.02 2.00 -4.51
N THR A 121 -7.24 1.58 -4.82
CA THR A 121 -8.07 2.26 -5.85
C THR A 121 -8.48 3.64 -5.40
N LYS A 122 -8.64 3.89 -4.09
CA LYS A 122 -8.84 5.26 -3.57
C LYS A 122 -7.67 6.18 -3.93
N ILE A 123 -6.42 5.72 -3.77
CA ILE A 123 -5.24 6.49 -4.18
C ILE A 123 -5.24 6.76 -5.69
N VAL A 124 -5.45 5.72 -6.50
CA VAL A 124 -5.45 5.85 -7.95
C VAL A 124 -6.57 6.79 -8.40
N LYS A 125 -7.76 6.66 -7.82
CA LYS A 125 -8.90 7.53 -8.09
C LYS A 125 -8.57 9.00 -7.79
N MET A 126 -7.98 9.29 -6.63
CA MET A 126 -7.59 10.67 -6.31
C MET A 126 -6.57 11.22 -7.31
N TRP A 127 -5.59 10.41 -7.72
CA TRP A 127 -4.63 10.84 -8.73
C TRP A 127 -5.29 11.13 -10.10
N LEU A 128 -6.27 10.31 -10.50
CA LEU A 128 -7.07 10.52 -11.71
C LEU A 128 -8.00 11.74 -11.61
N GLU A 129 -8.45 12.10 -10.40
CA GLU A 129 -9.20 13.32 -10.10
C GLU A 129 -8.32 14.59 -10.09
N GLY A 130 -7.00 14.45 -10.33
CA GLY A 130 -6.08 15.58 -10.49
C GLY A 130 -5.33 15.97 -9.21
N TYR A 131 -5.44 15.21 -8.12
CA TYR A 131 -4.64 15.45 -6.92
C TYR A 131 -3.16 15.16 -7.18
N GLU A 132 -2.28 16.00 -6.61
CA GLU A 132 -0.82 15.78 -6.65
C GLU A 132 -0.37 14.73 -5.63
N TYR A 133 0.83 14.18 -5.82
CA TYR A 133 1.36 13.11 -4.97
C TYR A 133 1.35 13.49 -3.48
N THR A 134 1.82 14.70 -3.17
CA THR A 134 1.88 15.22 -1.80
C THR A 134 0.47 15.41 -1.19
N ASP A 135 -0.53 15.79 -2.00
CA ASP A 135 -1.91 15.89 -1.55
C ASP A 135 -2.50 14.52 -1.21
N ILE A 136 -2.20 13.51 -2.03
CA ILE A 136 -2.65 12.13 -1.82
C ILE A 136 -2.03 11.55 -0.56
N GLU A 137 -0.72 11.73 -0.36
CA GLU A 137 -0.02 11.33 0.86
C GLU A 137 -0.69 11.93 2.09
N ARG A 138 -0.90 13.26 2.08
CA ARG A 138 -1.52 13.98 3.21
C ARG A 138 -2.96 13.55 3.48
N LYS A 139 -3.78 13.37 2.45
CA LYS A 139 -5.21 13.04 2.58
C LYS A 139 -5.48 11.59 2.90
N THR A 140 -4.60 10.68 2.47
CA THR A 140 -4.78 9.24 2.69
C THR A 140 -3.91 8.71 3.83
N GLY A 141 -2.89 9.47 4.23
CA GLY A 141 -1.92 9.08 5.26
C GLY A 141 -0.91 8.03 4.80
N HIS A 142 -0.83 7.75 3.49
CA HIS A 142 0.16 6.83 2.95
C HIS A 142 1.52 7.49 2.75
N SER A 143 2.57 6.68 2.83
CA SER A 143 3.89 7.09 2.38
C SER A 143 3.93 7.27 0.86
N GLY A 144 4.76 8.21 0.39
CA GLY A 144 4.99 8.42 -1.04
C GLY A 144 5.43 7.16 -1.79
N VAL A 145 6.21 6.30 -1.13
CA VAL A 145 6.59 4.99 -1.68
C VAL A 145 5.37 4.11 -1.96
N SER A 146 4.39 4.07 -1.04
CA SER A 146 3.16 3.30 -1.24
C SER A 146 2.29 3.90 -2.33
N VAL A 147 2.15 5.23 -2.34
CA VAL A 147 1.41 5.95 -3.40
C VAL A 147 2.03 5.64 -4.77
N GLN A 148 3.34 5.81 -4.92
CA GLN A 148 4.06 5.53 -6.16
C GLN A 148 3.89 4.08 -6.61
N ARG A 149 3.97 3.12 -5.67
CA ARG A 149 3.74 1.69 -5.97
C ARG A 149 2.36 1.45 -6.59
N TYR A 150 1.31 2.02 -6.01
CA TYR A 150 -0.05 1.83 -6.53
C TYR A 150 -0.26 2.51 -7.89
N LEU A 151 0.26 3.72 -8.06
CA LEU A 151 0.17 4.44 -9.33
C LEU A 151 0.96 3.74 -10.43
N SER A 152 2.14 3.21 -10.13
CA SER A 152 2.94 2.41 -11.07
C SER A 152 2.25 1.11 -11.45
N GLY A 153 1.63 0.43 -10.47
CA GLY A 153 0.83 -0.76 -10.70
C GLY A 153 -0.35 -0.49 -11.65
N PHE A 154 -1.14 0.54 -11.36
CA PHE A 154 -2.23 0.98 -12.22
C PHE A 154 -1.76 1.34 -13.64
N SER A 155 -0.70 2.15 -13.76
CA SER A 155 -0.13 2.55 -15.05
C SER A 155 0.30 1.34 -15.89
N THR A 156 0.83 0.30 -15.24
CA THR A 156 1.23 -0.94 -15.89
C THR A 156 0.01 -1.73 -16.40
N VAL A 157 -1.06 -1.84 -15.60
CA VAL A 157 -2.31 -2.47 -16.04
C VAL A 157 -2.92 -1.74 -17.24
N VAL A 158 -3.01 -0.40 -17.19
CA VAL A 158 -3.54 0.41 -18.29
C VAL A 158 -2.74 0.22 -19.57
N ARG A 159 -1.40 0.21 -19.50
CA ARG A 159 -0.53 -0.01 -20.67
C ARG A 159 -0.69 -1.40 -21.30
N PHE A 160 -0.91 -2.43 -20.50
CA PHE A 160 -1.18 -3.76 -21.06
C PHE A 160 -2.58 -3.82 -21.68
N CYS A 161 -3.60 -3.28 -21.00
CA CYS A 161 -4.95 -3.20 -21.54
C CYS A 161 -5.00 -2.44 -22.88
N SER A 162 -4.31 -1.30 -22.99
CA SER A 162 -4.29 -0.49 -24.22
C SER A 162 -3.60 -1.17 -25.40
N ARG A 163 -2.88 -2.28 -25.17
CA ARG A 163 -2.24 -3.10 -26.20
C ARG A 163 -2.99 -4.40 -26.48
N GLY A 164 -4.18 -4.57 -25.92
CA GLY A 164 -5.05 -5.72 -26.20
C GLY A 164 -4.73 -6.98 -25.40
N TYR A 165 -3.94 -6.90 -24.33
CA TYR A 165 -3.74 -8.04 -23.42
C TYR A 165 -5.02 -8.33 -22.64
N SER A 166 -5.33 -9.61 -22.48
CA SER A 166 -6.47 -10.09 -21.69
C SER A 166 -6.22 -9.96 -20.18
N LEU A 167 -7.30 -10.00 -19.40
CA LEU A 167 -7.24 -9.96 -17.92
C LEU A 167 -6.27 -11.02 -17.35
N GLN A 168 -6.29 -12.23 -17.91
CA GLN A 168 -5.44 -13.34 -17.47
C GLN A 168 -3.96 -13.04 -17.74
N GLU A 169 -3.62 -12.56 -18.95
CA GLU A 169 -2.25 -12.20 -19.30
C GLU A 169 -1.73 -11.05 -18.43
N ILE A 170 -2.57 -10.04 -18.16
CA ILE A 170 -2.19 -8.92 -17.30
C ILE A 170 -1.84 -9.41 -15.89
N ARG A 171 -2.63 -10.33 -15.33
CA ARG A 171 -2.34 -10.91 -14.00
C ARG A 171 -1.02 -11.65 -13.99
N GLU A 172 -0.79 -12.52 -14.97
CA GLU A 172 0.45 -13.29 -15.08
C GLU A 172 1.69 -12.39 -15.25
N LEU A 173 1.53 -11.25 -15.93
CA LEU A 173 2.61 -10.29 -16.15
C LEU A 173 2.86 -9.36 -14.96
N THR A 174 1.86 -9.13 -14.11
CA THR A 174 1.92 -8.16 -13.00
C THR A 174 1.96 -8.79 -11.61
N ASP A 175 1.73 -10.11 -11.50
CA ASP A 175 1.58 -10.85 -10.23
C ASP A 175 0.49 -10.26 -9.31
N MET A 176 -0.53 -9.63 -9.91
CA MET A 176 -1.66 -9.03 -9.20
C MET A 176 -2.88 -9.95 -9.13
N SER A 177 -3.67 -9.83 -8.06
CA SER A 177 -4.94 -10.55 -7.90
C SER A 177 -6.00 -10.16 -8.94
N ASP A 178 -6.96 -11.05 -9.24
CA ASP A 178 -7.98 -10.87 -10.29
C ASP A 178 -8.76 -9.61 -9.98
N ARG A 179 -9.14 -9.53 -8.71
CA ARG A 179 -9.89 -8.43 -8.14
C ARG A 179 -9.17 -7.10 -8.35
N LEU A 180 -7.88 -7.00 -8.02
CA LEU A 180 -7.15 -5.74 -8.13
C LEU A 180 -6.99 -5.31 -9.59
N VAL A 181 -6.70 -6.23 -10.50
CA VAL A 181 -6.61 -5.90 -11.93
C VAL A 181 -7.97 -5.44 -12.44
N GLN A 182 -9.05 -6.12 -12.07
CA GLN A 182 -10.41 -5.71 -12.44
C GLN A 182 -10.74 -4.32 -11.92
N GLU A 183 -10.47 -4.04 -10.64
CA GLU A 183 -10.70 -2.72 -10.04
C GLU A 183 -9.92 -1.60 -10.74
N TYR A 184 -8.69 -1.87 -11.19
CA TYR A 184 -7.90 -0.92 -12.00
C TYR A 184 -8.47 -0.72 -13.39
N LEU A 185 -8.94 -1.78 -14.05
CA LEU A 185 -9.61 -1.67 -15.35
C LEU A 185 -10.93 -0.88 -15.23
N ASP A 186 -11.71 -1.11 -14.17
CA ASP A 186 -12.94 -0.37 -13.91
C ASP A 186 -12.66 1.14 -13.70
N LEU A 187 -11.58 1.48 -12.99
CA LEU A 187 -11.12 2.87 -12.87
C LEU A 187 -10.70 3.47 -14.21
N TYR A 188 -9.96 2.72 -15.02
CA TYR A 188 -9.57 3.15 -16.36
C TYR A 188 -10.79 3.46 -17.23
N GLU A 189 -11.74 2.54 -17.30
CA GLU A 189 -12.98 2.72 -18.07
C GLU A 189 -13.83 3.90 -17.57
N THR A 190 -13.86 4.12 -16.26
CA THR A 190 -14.62 5.23 -15.64
C THR A 190 -14.02 6.61 -15.92
N PHE A 191 -12.69 6.70 -16.06
CA PHE A 191 -11.97 7.96 -16.15
C PHE A 191 -11.45 8.27 -17.56
N LYS A 192 -11.26 7.31 -18.46
CA LYS A 192 -10.59 7.50 -19.76
C LYS A 192 -11.11 8.68 -20.60
N ASP A 193 -12.40 9.00 -20.51
CA ASP A 193 -13.05 10.06 -21.28
C ASP A 193 -13.13 11.40 -20.52
N ARG A 194 -12.66 11.45 -19.27
CA ARG A 194 -12.75 12.64 -18.41
C ARG A 194 -11.60 13.62 -18.65
N PRO A 195 -11.87 14.91 -18.91
CA PRO A 195 -10.84 15.90 -19.20
C PRO A 195 -9.70 15.98 -18.17
N GLU A 196 -10.03 15.92 -16.89
CA GLU A 196 -9.08 16.04 -15.77
C GLU A 196 -8.02 14.92 -15.76
N SER A 197 -8.35 13.76 -16.32
CA SER A 197 -7.48 12.57 -16.30
C SER A 197 -6.70 12.36 -17.61
N GLN A 198 -7.05 13.08 -18.69
CA GLN A 198 -6.46 12.88 -20.02
C GLN A 198 -4.95 13.07 -20.02
N ILE A 199 -4.45 14.10 -19.32
CA ILE A 199 -3.00 14.36 -19.22
C ILE A 199 -2.28 13.18 -18.55
N ARG A 200 -2.87 12.62 -17.49
CA ARG A 200 -2.32 11.46 -16.77
C ARG A 200 -2.29 10.22 -17.65
N PHE A 201 -3.35 9.97 -18.43
CA PHE A 201 -3.37 8.85 -19.37
C PHE A 201 -2.40 9.02 -20.53
N GLN A 202 -2.25 10.23 -21.07
CA GLN A 202 -1.23 10.53 -22.08
C GLN A 202 0.17 10.23 -21.56
N GLN A 203 0.48 10.63 -20.32
CA GLN A 203 1.74 10.29 -19.64
C GLN A 203 1.93 8.77 -19.57
N ILE A 204 0.94 8.04 -19.03
CA ILE A 204 0.99 6.57 -18.90
C ILE A 204 1.27 5.89 -20.24
N LEU A 205 0.57 6.31 -21.30
CA LEU A 205 0.62 5.68 -22.62
C LEU A 205 1.87 6.06 -23.42
N SER A 206 2.47 7.21 -23.13
CA SER A 206 3.74 7.64 -23.75
C SER A 206 4.96 6.88 -23.23
N GLU A 207 4.87 6.29 -22.03
CA GLU A 207 5.96 5.51 -21.44
C GLU A 207 6.07 4.10 -22.05
N SER A 208 7.30 3.69 -22.41
CA SER A 208 7.59 2.31 -22.81
C SER A 208 7.36 1.35 -21.64
N THR A 209 6.72 0.21 -21.88
CA THR A 209 6.48 -0.77 -20.80
C THR A 209 7.81 -1.33 -20.31
N PRO A 210 8.00 -1.50 -18.99
CA PRO A 210 9.13 -2.26 -18.50
C PRO A 210 9.05 -3.67 -19.09
N SER A 211 9.97 -3.99 -20.00
CA SER A 211 10.19 -5.35 -20.46
C SER A 211 10.61 -6.19 -19.26
N LYS A 212 10.23 -7.47 -19.17
CA LYS A 212 10.76 -8.41 -18.17
C LYS A 212 12.31 -8.35 -18.04
N LYS A 213 13.01 -7.89 -19.08
CA LYS A 213 14.47 -7.65 -19.08
C LYS A 213 14.94 -6.42 -18.29
N SER A 214 14.13 -5.37 -18.10
CA SER A 214 14.55 -4.15 -17.38
C SER A 214 14.44 -4.27 -15.86
N GLN A 215 13.67 -5.22 -15.35
CA GLN A 215 13.72 -5.62 -13.93
C GLN A 215 14.94 -6.50 -13.64
N LEU A 216 15.45 -7.27 -14.61
CA LEU A 216 16.70 -8.01 -14.47
C LEU A 216 17.97 -7.14 -14.57
N SER A 217 17.90 -5.96 -15.20
CA SER A 217 19.09 -5.10 -15.40
C SER A 217 19.49 -4.29 -14.17
N TRP A 218 18.66 -4.23 -13.13
CA TRP A 218 19.06 -3.67 -11.83
C TRP A 218 19.92 -4.64 -10.99
N ASN A 219 19.93 -5.94 -11.34
CA ASN A 219 20.70 -6.98 -10.64
C ASN A 219 22.06 -7.30 -11.27
N LYS A 220 22.53 -6.49 -12.22
CA LYS A 220 23.90 -6.58 -12.75
C LYS A 220 24.51 -5.19 -12.90
N ARG A 221 25.09 -4.67 -11.82
CA ARG A 221 26.28 -3.82 -11.95
C ARG A 221 27.52 -4.69 -11.72
N PRO A 222 28.57 -4.53 -12.54
CA PRO A 222 29.74 -5.38 -12.51
C PRO A 222 30.50 -5.14 -11.21
N GLY A 223 30.94 -6.22 -10.57
CA GLY A 223 31.84 -6.16 -9.44
C GLY A 223 33.07 -5.32 -9.80
N VAL A 224 33.30 -4.28 -9.01
CA VAL A 224 34.60 -3.60 -8.98
C VAL A 224 35.55 -4.55 -8.25
N MET A 225 36.27 -5.34 -9.03
CA MET A 225 37.52 -5.95 -8.60
C MET A 225 38.64 -4.91 -8.64
N ASN A 226 39.52 -5.02 -7.64
CA ASN A 226 40.86 -4.44 -7.49
C ASN A 226 40.86 -3.00 -6.91
N SER A 227 41.61 -2.70 -5.84
CA SER A 227 42.85 -3.29 -5.33
C SER A 227 42.93 -3.24 -3.81
#